data_AF-A0A2H6H141-F1
#
_entry.id   AF-A0A2H6H141-F1
#
_cell.length_a   1.000
_cell.length_b   1.000
_cell.length_c   1.000
_cell.angle_alpha   90.00
_cell.angle_beta   90.00
_cell.angle_gamma   90.00
#
_symmetry.space_group_name_H-M   'P 1'
#
loop_
_entity.id
_entity.type
_entity.pdbx_description
1 polymer ?
#
loop_
_entity_poly.entity_id
_entity_poly.type
_entity_poly.pdbx_seq_one_letter_code
_entity_poly.pdbx_strand_id
1 'polypeptide(L)' 'MTRKPCQNKEENEKDCPCAETWCERHGICCECISYHKKHGDFPTCLR' A
#
# COMPACT_ATOMS: atom_id res chain seq x y z
N MET A 1 -6.57 -2.47 19.71
CA MET A 1 -7.21 -1.60 18.70
C MET A 1 -7.14 -2.33 17.36
N THR A 2 -8.26 -2.90 16.88
CA THR A 2 -8.32 -3.56 15.57
C THR A 2 -8.35 -2.50 14.47
N ARG A 3 -7.41 -2.55 13.52
CA ARG A 3 -7.45 -1.65 12.36
C ARG A 3 -8.64 -2.04 11.48
N LYS A 4 -9.40 -1.04 11.03
CA LYS A 4 -10.49 -1.24 10.07
C LYS A 4 -9.91 -1.76 8.73
N PRO A 5 -10.55 -2.73 8.07
CA PRO A 5 -10.13 -3.17 6.74
C PRO A 5 -10.21 -2.02 5.73
N CYS A 6 -9.28 -2.02 4.76
CA CYS A 6 -9.30 -1.07 3.65
C CYS A 6 -10.48 -1.37 2.73
N GLN A 7 -11.44 -0.45 2.64
CA GLN A 7 -12.65 -0.65 1.84
C GLN A 7 -12.37 -0.63 0.32
N ASN A 8 -11.30 0.04 -0.10
CA ASN A 8 -10.94 0.21 -1.51
C ASN A 8 -9.81 -0.74 -1.95
N LYS A 9 -9.47 -1.77 -1.15
CA LYS A 9 -8.31 -2.63 -1.44
C LYS A 9 -8.39 -3.21 -2.85
N GLU A 10 -9.52 -3.81 -3.21
CA GLU A 10 -9.69 -4.48 -4.51
C GLU A 10 -9.56 -3.49 -5.69
N GLU A 11 -10.11 -2.28 -5.55
CA GLU A 11 -9.99 -1.25 -6.59
C GLU A 11 -8.55 -0.74 -6.68
N ASN A 12 -7.92 -0.43 -5.54
CA ASN A 12 -6.54 0.02 -5.49
C ASN A 12 -5.55 -1.03 -5.99
N GLU A 13 -5.85 -2.33 -5.87
CA GLU A 13 -4.99 -3.41 -6.38
C GLU A 13 -4.87 -3.40 -7.90
N LYS A 14 -5.90 -2.93 -8.62
CA LYS A 14 -5.89 -2.84 -10.09
C LYS A 14 -4.92 -1.77 -10.59
N ASP A 15 -4.83 -0.66 -9.86
CA ASP A 15 -4.03 0.51 -10.22
C ASP A 15 -2.72 0.63 -9.44
N CYS A 16 -2.39 -0.34 -8.58
CA CYS A 16 -1.19 -0.26 -7.76
C CYS A 16 0.07 -0.37 -8.65
N PRO A 17 0.95 0.65 -8.70
CA PRO A 17 2.13 0.62 -9.56
C PRO A 17 3.30 -0.16 -8.93
N CYS A 18 3.07 -0.90 -7.84
CA CYS A 18 4.10 -1.65 -7.15
C CYS A 18 4.45 -2.93 -7.93
N ALA A 19 5.72 -3.13 -8.25
CA ALA A 19 6.16 -4.36 -8.92
C ALA A 19 6.10 -5.59 -7.99
N GLU A 20 6.15 -5.37 -6.67
CA GLU A 20 6.15 -6.44 -5.66
C GLU A 20 4.71 -6.92 -5.36
N THR A 21 4.16 -7.73 -6.27
CA THR A 21 2.78 -8.25 -6.20
C THR A 21 2.53 -9.19 -5.01
N TRP A 22 3.58 -9.72 -4.39
CA TRP A 22 3.51 -10.57 -3.19
C TRP A 22 3.41 -9.74 -1.88
N CYS A 23 3.52 -8.42 -1.95
CA CYS A 23 3.48 -7.56 -0.78
C CYS A 23 2.11 -7.61 -0.09
N GLU A 24 2.08 -7.90 1.21
CA GLU A 24 0.83 -7.90 2.00
C GLU A 24 0.11 -6.53 2.08
N ARG A 25 0.80 -5.46 1.67
CA ARG A 25 0.28 -4.07 1.64
C ARG A 25 -0.21 -3.64 0.26
N HIS A 26 -0.18 -4.54 -0.72
CA HIS A 26 -0.63 -4.25 -2.07
C HIS A 26 -2.10 -3.82 -2.07
N GLY A 27 -2.40 -2.68 -2.71
CA GLY A 27 -3.71 -2.02 -2.65
C GLY A 27 -4.10 -1.38 -1.30
N ILE A 28 -3.26 -1.48 -0.27
CA ILE A 28 -3.49 -0.86 1.05
C ILE A 28 -2.63 0.42 1.17
N CYS A 29 -3.02 1.47 0.46
CA CYS A 29 -2.21 2.70 0.30
C CYS A 29 -1.74 3.32 1.62
N CYS A 30 -2.60 3.41 2.63
CA CYS A 30 -2.24 3.98 3.94
C CYS A 30 -1.14 3.17 4.65
N GLU A 31 -1.18 1.84 4.54
CA GLU A 31 -0.17 0.97 5.14
C GLU A 31 1.12 0.95 4.32
N CYS A 32 1.01 0.96 2.99
CA CYS A 32 2.14 1.08 2.07
C CYS A 32 2.97 2.36 2.34
N ILE A 33 2.30 3.52 2.37
CA ILE A 33 2.96 4.81 2.64
C ILE A 33 3.58 4.83 4.04
N SER A 34 2.85 4.36 5.05
CA SER A 34 3.35 4.29 6.43
C SER A 34 4.58 3.39 6.54
N TYR A 35 4.58 2.25 5.84
CA TYR A 35 5.69 1.32 5.80
C TYR A 35 6.92 1.94 5.14
N HIS A 36 6.83 2.43 3.90
CA HIS A 36 7.96 3.00 3.19
C HIS A 36 8.52 4.24 3.90
N LYS A 37 7.65 5.14 4.38
CA LYS A 37 8.07 6.31 5.17
C LYS A 37 8.88 5.94 6.40
N LYS A 38 8.51 4.86 7.11
CA LYS A 38 9.25 4.39 8.29
C LYS A 38 10.61 3.79 7.95
N HIS A 39 10.79 3.28 6.74
CA HIS A 39 12.04 2.68 6.28
C HIS A 39 12.94 3.66 5.51
N GLY A 40 12.48 4.90 5.30
CA GLY A 40 13.21 5.90 4.52
C GLY A 40 13.07 5.72 3.01
N ASP A 41 12.16 4.84 2.57
CA ASP A 41 11.88 4.56 1.17
C ASP A 41 10.75 5.45 0.64
N PHE A 42 10.69 5.57 -0.68
CA PHE A 42 9.62 6.29 -1.38
C PHE A 42 8.63 5.30 -2.01
N PRO A 43 7.33 5.37 -1.67
CA PRO A 43 6.33 4.50 -2.27
C PRO A 43 6.10 4.88 -3.75
N THR A 44 6.07 3.89 -4.64
CA THR A 44 5.90 4.11 -6.10
C THR A 44 4.61 4.84 -6.45
N CYS A 45 3.55 4.70 -5.65
CA CYS A 45 2.26 5.36 -5.88
C CYS A 45 2.27 6.88 -5.65
N LEU A 46 3.35 7.45 -5.11
CA LEU A 46 3.50 8.90 -4.91
C LEU A 46 4.50 9.54 -5.89
N ARG A 47 5.01 8.78 -6.87
CA ARG A 47 5.99 9.24 -7.84
C ARG A 47 5.36 10.09 -8.94
#